data_AF-A0A563VIM0-F1
#
_entry.id   AF-A0A563VIM0-F1
#
_cell.length_a   1.000
_cell.length_b   1.000
_cell.length_c   1.000
_cell.angle_alpha   90.00
_cell.angle_beta   90.00
_cell.angle_gamma   90.00
#
_symmetry.space_group_name_H-M   'P 1'
#
loop_
_entity.id
_entity.type
_entity.pdbx_description
1 polymer ?
#
loop_
_entity_poly.entity_id
_entity_poly.type
_entity_poly.pdbx_seq_one_letter_code
_entity_poly.pdbx_strand_id
1 'polypeptide(L)'
;MNYDLFEIKLKSSENNYLSWYTIERALTKEGRFIRQSSGTNSFAIITLKIEPITNKQIAIFANKIAKINLGYNILYPLQQKDSETSDILQTINSGVILGIEAACLNLEPPDCKDSGLPKHYGISGIKVTALKALFHPIDSHSRAFKMATKSVLLAAFQEVKLIKI
;
A
#
# COMPACT_ATOMS: atom_id res chain seq x y z
N MET A 1 14.62 14.58 18.09
CA MET A 1 13.57 14.87 17.10
C MET A 1 12.46 13.85 17.30
N ASN A 2 11.31 14.31 17.77
CA ASN A 2 10.08 13.51 17.90
C ASN A 2 9.51 13.29 16.50
N TYR A 3 9.12 12.07 16.16
CA TYR A 3 8.37 11.82 14.94
C TYR A 3 6.89 12.00 15.26
N ASP A 4 6.29 13.08 14.76
CA ASP A 4 4.86 13.31 14.89
C ASP A 4 4.10 12.29 14.03
N LEU A 5 3.25 11.50 14.69
CA LEU A 5 2.26 10.63 14.06
C LEU A 5 1.20 11.53 13.38
N PHE A 6 1.14 11.52 12.05
CA PHE A 6 0.10 12.24 11.31
C PHE A 6 -1.21 11.46 11.32
N GLU A 7 -2.17 11.89 12.16
CA GLU A 7 -3.53 11.33 12.22
C GLU A 7 -4.44 12.08 11.22
N ILE A 8 -4.63 11.53 10.02
CA ILE A 8 -5.55 12.12 9.03
C ILE A 8 -6.98 11.70 9.36
N LYS A 9 -7.82 12.66 9.79
CA LYS A 9 -9.25 12.47 10.08
C LYS A 9 -10.09 12.95 8.90
N LEU A 10 -10.51 12.04 8.02
CA LEU A 10 -11.49 12.35 6.97
C LEU A 10 -12.91 12.15 7.50
N LYS A 11 -13.77 13.17 7.38
CA LYS A 11 -15.21 13.07 7.67
C LYS A 11 -15.95 12.68 6.39
N SER A 12 -16.68 11.56 6.43
CA SER A 12 -17.54 11.09 5.35
C SER A 12 -18.84 11.91 5.33
N SER A 13 -19.17 12.55 4.20
CA SER A 13 -20.51 13.13 3.99
C SER A 13 -21.47 12.02 3.58
N GLU A 14 -22.62 11.93 4.24
CA GLU A 14 -23.69 11.00 3.91
C GLU A 14 -24.30 11.36 2.55
N ASN A 15 -24.02 10.56 1.51
CA ASN A 15 -24.87 10.44 0.34
C ASN A 15 -24.66 9.05 -0.31
N ASN A 16 -25.67 8.20 -0.10
CA ASN A 16 -26.15 7.07 -0.91
C ASN A 16 -25.14 6.11 -1.60
N TYR A 17 -25.12 4.87 -1.08
CA TYR A 17 -24.70 3.58 -1.69
C TYR A 17 -23.24 3.10 -1.63
N LEU A 18 -22.32 3.76 -0.92
CA LEU A 18 -21.04 3.13 -0.59
C LEU A 18 -21.17 2.27 0.68
N SER A 19 -21.36 0.96 0.51
CA SER A 19 -21.18 0.02 1.62
C SER A 19 -19.68 -0.07 1.91
N TRP A 20 -19.30 0.06 3.18
CA TRP A 20 -17.91 -0.10 3.61
C TRP A 20 -17.64 -1.57 3.94
N TYR A 21 -16.46 -2.05 3.56
CA TYR A 21 -16.03 -3.41 3.85
C TYR A 21 -14.66 -3.43 4.50
N THR A 22 -14.47 -4.36 5.41
CA THR A 22 -13.16 -4.78 5.92
C THR A 22 -12.86 -6.21 5.48
N ILE A 23 -11.67 -6.71 5.81
CA ILE A 23 -11.26 -8.10 5.56
C ILE A 23 -11.58 -8.97 6.78
N GLU A 24 -11.89 -10.24 6.58
CA GLU A 24 -12.19 -11.17 7.69
C GLU A 24 -10.98 -11.52 8.56
N ARG A 25 -9.80 -11.66 7.95
CA ARG A 25 -8.59 -12.14 8.62
C ARG A 25 -7.35 -11.42 8.14
N ALA A 26 -6.32 -11.40 8.98
CA ALA A 26 -5.02 -10.90 8.60
C ALA A 26 -4.37 -11.80 7.54
N LEU A 27 -3.62 -11.19 6.62
CA LEU A 27 -2.81 -11.89 5.63
C LEU A 27 -1.52 -11.14 5.32
N THR A 28 -0.57 -11.83 4.70
CA THR A 28 0.68 -11.24 4.21
C THR A 28 0.84 -11.54 2.74
N LYS A 29 1.12 -10.53 1.93
CA LYS A 29 1.35 -10.70 0.48
C LYS A 29 2.51 -9.87 0.00
N GLU A 30 3.16 -10.39 -1.03
CA GLU A 30 4.20 -9.69 -1.79
C GLU A 30 3.61 -9.22 -3.12
N GLY A 31 3.97 -8.01 -3.53
CA GLY A 31 3.62 -7.47 -4.83
C GLY A 31 4.85 -6.89 -5.51
N ARG A 32 4.84 -7.01 -6.83
CA ARG A 32 5.95 -6.65 -7.70
C ARG A 32 5.41 -5.75 -8.80
N PHE A 33 6.12 -4.68 -9.07
CA PHE A 33 5.91 -3.86 -10.25
C PHE A 33 7.24 -3.68 -10.94
N ILE A 34 7.43 -4.47 -12.00
CA ILE A 34 8.62 -4.43 -12.84
C ILE A 34 8.12 -4.16 -14.24
N ARG A 35 8.47 -3.00 -14.78
CA ARG A 35 8.03 -2.59 -16.12
C ARG A 35 9.15 -1.85 -16.82
N GLN A 36 9.32 -2.19 -18.09
CA GLN A 36 10.14 -1.44 -19.03
C GLN A 36 9.21 -0.86 -20.09
N SER A 37 9.23 0.46 -20.25
CA SER A 37 8.48 1.18 -21.28
C SER A 37 9.45 2.15 -21.94
N SER A 38 9.51 2.18 -23.27
CA SER A 38 10.55 2.85 -24.08
C SER A 38 11.18 4.09 -23.41
N GLY A 39 12.35 3.90 -22.76
CA GLY A 39 13.13 4.98 -22.12
C GLY A 39 12.93 5.17 -20.60
N THR A 40 12.03 4.43 -19.94
CA THR A 40 11.85 4.46 -18.48
C THR A 40 11.61 3.06 -17.91
N ASN A 41 12.43 2.71 -16.93
CA ASN A 41 12.28 1.51 -16.13
C ASN A 41 11.53 1.84 -14.84
N SER A 42 10.73 0.91 -14.37
CA SER A 42 10.09 0.97 -13.06
C SER A 42 10.34 -0.32 -12.31
N PHE A 43 10.85 -0.22 -11.09
CA PHE A 43 11.11 -1.34 -10.21
C PHE A 43 10.55 -1.08 -8.81
N ALA A 44 9.74 -1.99 -8.30
CA ALA A 44 9.36 -2.02 -6.89
C ALA A 44 8.93 -3.44 -6.50
N ILE A 45 9.43 -3.94 -5.37
CA ILE A 45 8.88 -5.13 -4.72
C ILE A 45 8.59 -4.78 -3.28
N ILE A 46 7.42 -5.16 -2.78
CA ILE A 46 7.01 -4.88 -1.41
C ILE A 46 6.24 -6.05 -0.81
N THR A 47 6.52 -6.35 0.45
CA THR A 47 5.75 -7.28 1.27
C THR A 47 4.95 -6.52 2.30
N LEU A 48 3.62 -6.67 2.25
CA LEU A 48 2.68 -6.03 3.15
C LEU A 48 1.97 -7.07 4.00
N LYS A 49 1.85 -6.79 5.30
CA LYS A 49 0.89 -7.44 6.19
C LYS A 49 -0.36 -6.57 6.25
N ILE A 50 -1.51 -7.17 5.98
CA ILE A 50 -2.80 -6.48 6.01
C ILE A 50 -3.63 -7.13 7.11
N GLU A 51 -4.12 -6.33 8.04
CA GLU A 51 -4.84 -6.78 9.23
C GLU A 51 -6.18 -6.05 9.32
N PRO A 52 -7.28 -6.71 9.68
CA PRO A 52 -8.50 -6.00 10.00
C PRO A 52 -8.33 -5.23 11.31
N ILE A 53 -8.96 -4.08 11.41
CA ILE A 53 -9.07 -3.31 12.63
C ILE A 53 -10.53 -2.99 12.91
N THR A 54 -10.88 -2.96 14.19
CA THR A 54 -12.24 -2.68 14.67
C THR A 54 -12.65 -1.21 14.49
N ASN A 55 -11.71 -0.34 14.10
CA ASN A 55 -11.92 1.09 14.00
C ASN A 55 -12.50 1.47 12.63
N LYS A 56 -13.45 2.42 12.58
CA LYS A 56 -14.10 2.93 11.35
C LYS A 56 -13.19 3.81 10.47
N GLN A 57 -11.87 3.81 10.71
CA GLN A 57 -10.90 4.55 9.89
C GLN A 57 -10.70 3.84 8.54
N ILE A 58 -10.45 4.62 7.48
CA ILE A 58 -10.27 4.08 6.11
C ILE A 58 -9.08 3.12 6.05
N ALA A 59 -7.89 3.55 6.46
CA ALA A 59 -6.77 2.65 6.63
C ALA A 59 -5.75 3.24 7.59
N ILE A 60 -5.06 2.38 8.34
CA ILE A 60 -3.89 2.76 9.13
C ILE A 60 -2.65 2.19 8.45
N PHE A 61 -1.72 3.04 8.05
CA PHE A 61 -0.42 2.60 7.53
C PHE A 61 0.65 2.64 8.62
N ALA A 62 1.38 1.54 8.78
CA ALA A 62 2.54 1.45 9.66
C ALA A 62 3.76 0.96 8.88
N ASN A 63 4.81 1.77 8.78
CA ASN A 63 6.07 1.29 8.24
C ASN A 63 6.87 0.56 9.34
N LYS A 64 7.21 -0.71 9.12
CA LYS A 64 8.11 -1.50 9.99
C LYS A 64 9.33 -2.04 9.22
N ILE A 65 9.64 -1.49 8.06
CA ILE A 65 10.80 -1.86 7.27
C ILE A 65 12.05 -1.41 8.04
N ALA A 66 12.84 -2.39 8.50
CA ALA A 66 14.11 -2.14 9.18
C ALA A 66 15.31 -2.19 8.22
N LYS A 67 15.17 -2.86 7.08
CA LYS A 67 16.22 -3.06 6.07
C LYS A 67 15.58 -3.10 4.68
N ILE A 68 16.23 -2.48 3.70
CA ILE A 68 15.82 -2.56 2.28
C ILE A 68 16.87 -3.36 1.53
N ASN A 69 16.44 -4.17 0.57
CA ASN A 69 17.36 -4.80 -0.36
C ASN A 69 17.43 -3.98 -1.66
N LEU A 70 18.64 -3.53 -2.03
CA LEU A 70 18.85 -2.64 -3.18
C LEU A 70 18.82 -3.33 -4.55
N GLY A 71 18.23 -4.52 -4.68
CA GLY A 71 18.20 -5.29 -5.92
C GLY A 71 19.53 -5.97 -6.29
N TYR A 72 20.64 -5.57 -5.65
CA TYR A 72 21.98 -6.13 -5.82
C TYR A 72 22.38 -7.13 -4.70
N ASN A 73 21.41 -7.72 -3.98
CA ASN A 73 21.65 -8.48 -2.74
C ASN A 73 22.37 -7.70 -1.63
N ILE A 74 22.40 -6.37 -1.73
CA ILE A 74 22.92 -5.48 -0.71
C ILE A 74 21.75 -5.12 0.22
N LEU A 75 21.88 -5.52 1.49
CA LEU A 75 20.97 -5.08 2.54
C LEU A 75 21.42 -3.70 3.01
N TYR A 76 20.64 -2.67 2.68
CA TYR A 76 20.85 -1.34 3.18
C TYR A 76 20.15 -1.20 4.55
N PRO A 77 20.89 -0.95 5.64
CA PRO A 77 20.29 -0.67 6.93
C PRO A 77 19.56 0.67 6.88
N LEU A 78 18.29 0.70 7.26
CA LEU A 78 17.53 1.94 7.29
C LEU A 78 17.79 2.67 8.63
N GLN A 79 18.82 3.50 8.70
CA GLN A 79 18.98 4.45 9.79
C GLN A 79 18.29 5.77 9.43
N GLN A 80 17.30 6.20 10.23
CA GLN A 80 16.54 7.45 10.02
C GLN A 80 17.39 8.74 10.05
N LYS A 81 18.71 8.64 10.24
CA LYS A 81 19.64 9.76 10.37
C LYS A 81 20.39 10.10 9.09
N ASP A 82 20.42 9.22 8.09
CA ASP A 82 21.15 9.45 6.85
C ASP A 82 20.21 10.03 5.78
N SER A 83 20.62 11.11 5.10
CA SER A 83 19.80 11.83 4.10
C SER A 83 19.29 10.93 2.97
N GLU A 84 20.14 10.03 2.46
CA GLU A 84 19.76 9.11 1.39
C GLU A 84 18.71 8.09 1.87
N THR A 85 18.86 7.62 3.11
CA THR A 85 17.96 6.67 3.73
C THR A 85 16.58 7.28 3.99
N SER A 86 16.51 8.56 4.37
CA SER A 86 15.25 9.27 4.52
C SER A 86 14.51 9.43 3.19
N ASP A 87 15.24 9.69 2.10
CA ASP A 87 14.65 9.89 0.77
C ASP A 87 14.07 8.58 0.20
N ILE A 88 14.79 7.46 0.38
CA ILE A 88 14.31 6.13 0.00
C ILE A 88 13.05 5.77 0.81
N LEU A 89 13.08 5.99 2.13
CA LEU A 89 11.92 5.74 2.99
C LEU A 89 10.72 6.61 2.63
N GLN A 90 10.93 7.89 2.32
CA GLN A 90 9.87 8.79 1.88
C GLN A 90 9.27 8.33 0.54
N THR A 91 10.11 7.87 -0.39
CA THR A 91 9.66 7.33 -1.69
C THR A 91 8.80 6.09 -1.52
N ILE A 92 9.19 5.18 -0.63
CA ILE A 92 8.41 3.98 -0.33
C ILE A 92 7.11 4.36 0.38
N ASN A 93 7.18 5.17 1.44
CA ASN A 93 6.01 5.57 2.22
C ASN A 93 4.97 6.28 1.35
N SER A 94 5.40 7.26 0.56
CA SER A 94 4.51 7.99 -0.35
C SER A 94 3.89 7.06 -1.39
N GLY A 95 4.68 6.15 -1.98
CA GLY A 95 4.16 5.15 -2.91
C GLY A 95 3.13 4.21 -2.28
N VAL A 96 3.39 3.71 -1.08
CA VAL A 96 2.46 2.83 -0.35
C VAL A 96 1.17 3.55 0.03
N ILE A 97 1.26 4.76 0.57
CA ILE A 97 0.09 5.57 0.93
C ILE A 97 -0.78 5.83 -0.31
N LEU A 98 -0.18 6.30 -1.41
CA LEU A 98 -0.89 6.51 -2.67
C LEU A 98 -1.50 5.21 -3.23
N GLY A 99 -0.87 4.06 -2.96
CA GLY A 99 -1.36 2.75 -3.37
C GLY A 99 -2.57 2.31 -2.56
N ILE A 100 -2.55 2.55 -1.25
CA ILE A 100 -3.67 2.31 -0.34
C ILE A 100 -4.85 3.21 -0.72
N GLU A 101 -4.63 4.51 -0.90
CA GLU A 101 -5.69 5.43 -1.35
C GLU A 101 -6.29 4.99 -2.69
N ALA A 102 -5.45 4.65 -3.66
CA ALA A 102 -5.90 4.19 -4.96
C ALA A 102 -6.68 2.86 -4.91
N ALA A 103 -6.39 1.98 -3.94
CA ALA A 103 -7.08 0.70 -3.78
C ALA A 103 -8.35 0.81 -2.92
N CYS A 104 -8.34 1.66 -1.89
CA CYS A 104 -9.42 1.75 -0.90
C CYS A 104 -10.46 2.83 -1.21
N LEU A 105 -10.06 3.96 -1.83
CA LEU A 105 -10.96 5.10 -2.12
C LEU A 105 -11.52 5.07 -3.54
N ASN A 106 -10.81 4.47 -4.50
CA ASN A 106 -11.19 4.45 -5.92
C ASN A 106 -11.40 3.03 -6.43
N LEU A 107 -12.41 2.33 -5.92
CA LEU A 107 -12.97 1.17 -6.63
C LEU A 107 -13.96 1.62 -7.72
N GLU A 108 -13.49 2.53 -8.58
CA GLU A 108 -13.83 2.52 -10.00
C GLU A 108 -12.56 2.76 -10.83
N PRO A 109 -12.02 1.69 -11.42
CA PRO A 109 -11.52 1.77 -12.79
C PRO A 109 -11.99 0.56 -13.65
N PRO A 110 -11.97 0.67 -14.99
CA PRO A 110 -12.48 -0.34 -15.93
C PRO A 110 -11.89 -1.76 -15.77
N ASP A 111 -10.79 -1.89 -15.03
CA ASP A 111 -10.10 -3.16 -14.73
C ASP A 111 -10.76 -3.97 -13.59
N CYS A 112 -11.77 -3.45 -12.89
CA CYS A 112 -12.49 -4.22 -11.84
C CYS A 112 -13.52 -5.20 -12.40
N LYS A 113 -13.78 -5.18 -13.72
CA LYS A 113 -14.73 -6.10 -14.35
C LYS A 113 -14.37 -7.57 -14.12
N ASP A 114 -13.09 -7.86 -13.90
CA ASP A 114 -12.57 -9.22 -13.69
C ASP A 114 -12.13 -9.49 -12.24
N SER A 115 -12.27 -8.53 -11.32
CA SER A 115 -11.72 -8.68 -9.97
C SER A 115 -12.64 -9.42 -8.99
N GLY A 116 -13.90 -9.69 -9.37
CA GLY A 116 -14.90 -10.34 -8.49
C GLY A 116 -15.36 -9.49 -7.30
N LEU A 117 -14.92 -8.24 -7.27
CA LEU A 117 -15.18 -7.27 -6.21
C LEU A 117 -16.54 -6.57 -6.46
N PRO A 118 -17.38 -6.33 -5.43
CA PRO A 118 -18.67 -5.65 -5.60
C PRO A 118 -18.56 -4.31 -6.36
N LYS A 119 -19.62 -3.82 -6.99
CA LYS A 119 -19.60 -2.45 -7.55
C LYS A 119 -19.86 -1.42 -6.45
N HIS A 120 -19.12 -0.31 -6.47
CA HIS A 120 -19.35 0.88 -5.64
C HIS A 120 -19.24 0.65 -4.12
N TYR A 121 -18.16 0.00 -3.67
CA TYR A 121 -17.90 -0.18 -2.24
C TYR A 121 -16.52 0.39 -1.87
N GLY A 122 -16.41 0.93 -0.65
CA GLY A 122 -15.16 1.42 -0.09
C GLY A 122 -14.56 0.38 0.84
N ILE A 123 -13.23 0.27 0.87
CA ILE A 123 -12.56 -0.58 1.86
C ILE A 123 -12.11 0.29 3.02
N SER A 124 -12.56 -0.06 4.21
CA SER A 124 -12.15 0.58 5.46
C SER A 124 -11.90 -0.43 6.57
N GLY A 125 -11.33 0.04 7.67
CA GLY A 125 -11.02 -0.81 8.82
C GLY A 125 -9.89 -1.79 8.53
N ILE A 126 -8.88 -1.37 7.77
CA ILE A 126 -7.67 -2.16 7.54
C ILE A 126 -6.41 -1.46 8.07
N LYS A 127 -5.49 -2.24 8.59
CA LYS A 127 -4.14 -1.82 8.93
C LYS A 127 -3.16 -2.47 7.96
N VAL A 128 -2.38 -1.65 7.27
CA VAL A 128 -1.35 -2.09 6.33
C VAL A 128 0.01 -1.84 6.96
N THR A 129 0.79 -2.90 7.13
CA THR A 129 2.13 -2.83 7.66
C THR A 129 3.14 -3.25 6.59
N ALA A 130 4.05 -2.36 6.22
CA ALA A 130 5.15 -2.73 5.32
C ALA A 130 6.22 -3.51 6.09
N LEU A 131 6.47 -4.75 5.68
CA LEU A 131 7.43 -5.65 6.33
C LEU A 131 8.79 -5.62 5.64
N LYS A 132 8.79 -5.66 4.31
CA LYS A 132 10.00 -5.73 3.48
C LYS A 132 9.77 -4.94 2.20
N ALA A 133 10.84 -4.34 1.67
CA ALA A 133 10.83 -3.70 0.36
C ALA A 133 12.16 -3.95 -0.37
N LEU A 134 12.08 -4.07 -1.69
CA LEU A 134 13.22 -4.00 -2.59
C LEU A 134 13.14 -2.72 -3.40
N PHE A 135 14.27 -2.04 -3.48
CA PHE A 135 14.43 -0.74 -4.12
C PHE A 135 15.59 -0.81 -5.11
N HIS A 136 15.48 -0.14 -6.24
CA HIS A 136 16.58 0.05 -7.19
C HIS A 136 16.90 1.55 -7.25
N PRO A 137 18.16 1.96 -7.06
CA PRO A 137 18.54 3.37 -6.92
C PRO A 137 18.10 4.25 -8.10
N ILE A 138 18.04 3.69 -9.31
CA ILE A 138 17.72 4.44 -10.54
C ILE A 138 16.27 4.19 -10.99
N ASP A 139 15.73 3.00 -10.73
CA ASP A 139 14.47 2.54 -11.35
C ASP A 139 13.29 2.55 -10.36
N SER A 140 13.56 2.75 -9.07
CA SER A 140 12.52 2.85 -8.06
C SER A 140 12.09 4.28 -7.81
N HIS A 141 10.77 4.49 -7.84
CA HIS A 141 10.13 5.76 -7.56
C HIS A 141 8.75 5.54 -6.93
N SER A 142 8.13 6.58 -6.37
CA SER A 142 6.87 6.50 -5.62
C SER A 142 5.75 5.83 -6.42
N ARG A 143 5.63 6.13 -7.72
CA ARG A 143 4.65 5.50 -8.62
C ARG A 143 4.85 3.98 -8.77
N ALA A 144 6.08 3.46 -8.72
CA ALA A 144 6.32 2.01 -8.82
C ALA A 144 5.81 1.30 -7.57
N PHE A 145 6.10 1.86 -6.39
CA PHE A 145 5.55 1.36 -5.11
C PHE A 145 4.03 1.52 -5.01
N LYS A 146 3.45 2.58 -5.58
CA LYS A 146 2.00 2.73 -5.72
C LYS A 146 1.38 1.57 -6.47
N MET A 147 1.94 1.21 -7.63
CA MET A 147 1.43 0.11 -8.45
C MET A 147 1.65 -1.25 -7.79
N ALA A 148 2.82 -1.49 -7.18
CA ALA A 148 3.09 -2.72 -6.43
C ALA A 148 2.11 -2.88 -5.26
N THR A 149 1.90 -1.82 -4.48
CA THR A 149 0.95 -1.81 -3.34
C THR A 149 -0.48 -2.07 -3.78
N LYS A 150 -0.93 -1.40 -4.86
CA LYS A 150 -2.27 -1.61 -5.42
C LYS A 150 -2.47 -3.09 -5.80
N SER A 151 -1.47 -3.70 -6.45
CA SER A 151 -1.51 -5.12 -6.82
C SER A 151 -1.62 -6.03 -5.59
N VAL A 152 -0.85 -5.76 -4.52
CA VAL A 152 -0.94 -6.52 -3.26
C VAL A 152 -2.32 -6.46 -2.65
N LEU A 153 -2.89 -5.26 -2.53
CA LEU A 153 -4.17 -5.04 -1.89
C LEU A 153 -5.31 -5.69 -2.69
N LEU A 154 -5.33 -5.52 -4.02
CA LEU A 154 -6.32 -6.18 -4.86
C LEU A 154 -6.24 -7.71 -4.74
N ALA A 155 -5.02 -8.27 -4.80
CA ALA A 155 -4.83 -9.71 -4.62
C ALA A 155 -5.21 -10.19 -3.20
N ALA A 156 -5.10 -9.34 -2.19
CA ALA A 156 -5.53 -9.64 -0.82
C ALA A 156 -7.05 -9.67 -0.71
N PHE A 157 -7.74 -8.70 -1.29
CA PHE A 157 -9.20 -8.58 -1.27
C PHE A 157 -9.90 -9.66 -2.09
N GLN A 158 -9.21 -10.21 -3.10
CA GLN A 158 -9.70 -11.38 -3.85
C GLN A 158 -9.58 -12.69 -3.06
N GLU A 159 -8.58 -12.81 -2.18
CA GLU A 159 -8.34 -14.04 -1.42
C GLU A 159 -9.16 -14.11 -0.12
N VAL A 160 -9.40 -12.95 0.51
CA VAL A 160 -10.08 -12.87 1.80
C VAL A 160 -11.51 -12.41 1.62
N LYS A 161 -12.41 -13.04 2.37
CA LYS A 161 -13.81 -12.63 2.44
C LYS A 161 -13.91 -11.20 2.99
N LEU A 162 -14.68 -10.38 2.28
CA LEU A 162 -15.00 -9.03 2.69
C LEU A 162 -16.21 -9.04 3.62
N ILE A 163 -16.10 -8.34 4.75
CA ILE A 163 -17.16 -8.19 5.76
C ILE A 163 -17.64 -6.75 5.73
N LYS A 164 -18.96 -6.56 5.63
CA LYS A 164 -19.59 -5.24 5.64
C LYS A 164 -19.54 -4.62 7.05
N ILE A 165 -19.22 -3.32 7.13
CA ILE A 165 -19.12 -2.53 8.37
C ILE A 165 -19.90 -1.21 8.32
#